data_AF-A0A961XCF1-F1
#
_entry.id   AF-A0A961XCF1-F1
#
_cell.length_a   1.000
_cell.length_b   1.000
_cell.length_c   1.000
_cell.angle_alpha   90.00
_cell.angle_beta   90.00
_cell.angle_gamma   90.00
#
_symmetry.space_group_name_H-M   'P 1'
#
loop_
_entity.id
_entity.type
_entity.pdbx_description
1 polymer ?
#
loop_
_entity_poly.entity_id
_entity_poly.type
_entity_poly.pdbx_seq_one_letter_code
_entity_poly.pdbx_strand_id
1 'polypeptide(L)'
;MTEPNPDLVLFRRKYYWQYALVIGALAYLFLWDPIRNWWGFETRSVEITSVRSLCASFEQGKTIPLAVDDCTRLKAANAERAGIEIRPRTFVTFTYRSPADDRTHTASMVRDLDDAGRPVAAGSRITVRLSRRDPNLFRAP
;
A
#
# COMPACT_ATOMS: atom_id res chain seq x y z
N MET A 1 10.21 17.05 60.98
CA MET A 1 9.50 15.91 60.36
C MET A 1 8.37 16.49 59.54
N THR A 2 8.53 16.54 58.22
CA THR A 2 7.59 17.21 57.32
C THR A 2 6.46 16.24 57.00
N GLU A 3 5.27 16.52 57.54
CA GLU A 3 4.08 15.70 57.36
C GLU A 3 3.65 15.74 55.88
N PRO A 4 3.48 14.58 55.21
CA PRO A 4 3.11 14.57 53.80
C PRO A 4 1.68 15.09 53.66
N ASN A 5 1.53 16.22 52.97
CA ASN A 5 0.25 16.90 52.75
C ASN A 5 -0.75 15.95 52.06
N PRO A 6 -1.88 15.59 52.72
CA PRO A 6 -2.82 14.58 52.23
C PRO A 6 -3.51 14.95 50.92
N ASP A 7 -3.56 16.25 50.58
CA ASP A 7 -4.16 16.74 49.34
C ASP A 7 -3.34 16.34 48.10
N LEU A 8 -2.00 16.30 48.20
CA LEU A 8 -1.13 15.86 47.11
C LEU A 8 -1.28 14.36 46.82
N VAL A 9 -1.62 13.56 47.84
CA VAL A 9 -1.83 12.11 47.70
C VAL A 9 -3.17 11.80 47.02
N LEU A 10 -4.21 12.56 47.34
CA LEU A 10 -5.54 12.44 46.73
C LEU A 10 -5.56 12.92 45.27
N PHE A 11 -4.85 14.01 44.95
CA PHE A 11 -4.69 14.48 43.57
C PHE A 11 -3.99 13.44 42.71
N ARG A 12 -2.90 12.81 43.19
CA ARG A 12 -2.22 11.74 42.44
C ARG A 12 -3.16 10.60 42.05
N ARG A 13 -3.98 10.10 42.99
CA ARG A 13 -4.82 8.90 42.80
C ARG A 13 -5.97 9.11 41.80
N LYS A 14 -6.51 10.33 41.69
CA LYS A 14 -7.66 10.63 40.83
C LYS A 14 -7.30 10.73 39.34
N TYR A 15 -6.11 11.25 39.03
CA TYR A 15 -5.65 11.36 37.64
C TYR A 15 -5.08 10.04 37.08
N TYR A 16 -4.55 9.13 37.91
CA TYR A 16 -4.03 7.83 37.45
C TYR A 16 -5.06 7.02 36.66
N TRP A 17 -6.33 7.04 37.07
CA TRP A 17 -7.41 6.32 36.37
C TRP A 17 -7.72 6.94 35.00
N GLN A 18 -7.67 8.27 34.89
CA GLN A 18 -7.88 8.95 33.62
C GLN A 18 -6.72 8.69 32.66
N TYR A 19 -5.47 8.74 33.15
CA TYR A 19 -4.30 8.38 32.35
C TYR A 19 -4.31 6.90 31.95
N ALA A 20 -4.74 5.99 32.82
CA ALA A 20 -4.87 4.57 32.50
C ALA A 20 -5.92 4.31 31.41
N LEU A 21 -7.05 5.02 31.43
CA LEU A 21 -8.07 4.93 30.38
C LEU A 21 -7.58 5.51 29.05
N VAL A 22 -6.88 6.64 29.07
CA VAL A 22 -6.31 7.24 27.85
C VAL A 22 -5.21 6.36 27.27
N ILE A 23 -4.31 5.83 28.10
CA ILE A 23 -3.27 4.88 27.66
C ILE A 23 -3.90 3.59 27.16
N GLY A 24 -4.95 3.07 27.82
CA GLY A 24 -5.70 1.90 27.37
C GLY A 24 -6.40 2.13 26.02
N ALA A 25 -7.01 3.30 25.82
CA ALA A 25 -7.64 3.68 24.56
C ALA A 25 -6.62 3.88 23.43
N LEU A 26 -5.48 4.53 23.74
CA LEU A 26 -4.38 4.70 22.78
C LEU A 26 -3.73 3.36 22.45
N ALA A 27 -3.50 2.48 23.43
CA ALA A 27 -2.99 1.13 23.20
C ALA A 27 -3.97 0.30 22.37
N TYR A 28 -5.28 0.41 22.64
CA TYR A 28 -6.29 -0.22 21.81
C TYR A 28 -6.22 0.30 20.38
N LEU A 29 -6.20 1.61 20.14
CA LEU A 29 -6.12 2.15 18.79
C LEU A 29 -4.80 1.81 18.07
N PHE A 30 -3.66 1.88 18.76
CA PHE A 30 -2.34 1.64 18.17
C PHE A 30 -1.94 0.16 18.05
N LEU A 31 -2.43 -0.74 18.91
CA LEU A 31 -2.18 -2.18 18.75
C LEU A 31 -3.26 -2.89 17.93
N TRP A 32 -4.51 -2.40 17.94
CA TRP A 32 -5.59 -3.06 17.22
C TRP A 32 -5.39 -2.99 15.71
N ASP A 33 -4.97 -1.85 15.17
CA ASP A 33 -4.76 -1.69 13.73
C ASP A 33 -3.64 -2.58 13.15
N PRO A 34 -2.42 -2.66 13.73
CA PRO A 34 -1.38 -3.54 13.22
C PRO A 34 -1.76 -5.02 13.37
N ILE A 35 -2.40 -5.44 14.47
CA ILE A 35 -2.88 -6.82 14.64
C ILE A 35 -3.96 -7.13 13.59
N ARG A 36 -4.93 -6.23 13.40
CA ARG A 36 -6.03 -6.41 12.47
C ARG A 36 -5.59 -6.39 11.01
N ASN A 37 -4.56 -5.62 10.67
CA ASN A 37 -3.95 -5.59 9.34
C ASN A 37 -3.03 -6.79 9.09
N TRP A 38 -2.31 -7.27 10.10
CA TRP A 38 -1.45 -8.45 9.94
C TRP A 38 -2.27 -9.72 9.67
N TRP A 39 -3.47 -9.81 10.27
CA TRP A 39 -4.43 -10.89 10.02
C TRP A 39 -5.30 -10.68 8.78
N GLY A 40 -5.27 -9.49 8.19
CA GLY A 40 -6.11 -9.09 7.08
C GLY A 40 -5.53 -9.40 5.70
N PHE A 41 -4.25 -9.74 5.59
CA PHE A 41 -3.60 -10.03 4.31
C PHE A 41 -2.89 -11.38 4.32
N GLU A 42 -2.98 -12.09 3.22
CA GLU A 42 -2.33 -13.38 3.00
C GLU A 42 -1.31 -13.28 1.86
N THR A 43 -0.09 -13.77 2.12
CA THR A 43 0.95 -13.82 1.10
C THR A 43 0.71 -15.00 0.16
N ARG A 44 0.60 -14.73 -1.14
CA ARG A 44 0.44 -15.75 -2.19
C ARG A 44 1.43 -15.51 -3.32
N SER A 45 1.91 -16.61 -3.90
CA SER A 45 2.64 -16.57 -5.16
C SER A 45 1.64 -16.65 -6.30
N VAL A 46 1.68 -15.68 -7.20
CA VAL A 46 0.79 -15.58 -8.36
C VAL A 46 1.61 -15.57 -9.63
N GLU A 47 1.06 -16.15 -10.68
CA GLU A 47 1.68 -16.20 -11.99
C GLU A 47 1.26 -14.99 -12.82
N ILE A 48 2.23 -14.41 -13.51
CA ILE A 48 2.02 -13.26 -14.37
C ILE A 48 1.41 -13.73 -15.68
N THR A 49 0.22 -13.24 -15.98
CA THR A 49 -0.50 -13.58 -17.21
C THR A 49 -0.06 -12.71 -18.38
N SER A 50 0.26 -11.43 -18.13
CA SER A 50 0.79 -10.55 -19.18
C SER A 50 1.67 -9.45 -18.63
N VAL A 51 2.68 -9.08 -19.41
CA VAL A 51 3.55 -7.93 -19.15
C VAL A 51 3.36 -6.93 -20.29
N ARG A 52 3.08 -5.67 -19.95
CA ARG A 52 2.97 -4.58 -20.92
C ARG A 52 3.91 -3.46 -20.52
N SER A 53 4.72 -3.00 -21.47
CA SER A 53 5.51 -1.77 -21.31
C SER A 53 4.64 -0.60 -21.78
N LEU A 54 4.10 0.15 -20.83
CA LEU A 54 3.36 1.39 -21.11
C LEU A 54 4.22 2.58 -20.72
N CYS A 55 3.77 3.78 -21.07
CA CYS A 55 4.37 5.01 -20.58
C CYS A 55 3.43 5.68 -19.58
N ALA A 56 4.02 6.37 -18.62
CA ALA A 56 3.32 7.27 -17.72
C ALA A 56 3.80 8.71 -17.95
N SER A 57 2.87 9.65 -17.96
CA SER A 57 3.17 11.08 -18.08
C SER A 57 3.17 11.71 -16.69
N PHE A 58 4.18 12.51 -16.40
CA PHE A 58 4.36 13.22 -15.15
C PHE A 58 4.44 14.71 -15.44
N GLU A 59 3.88 15.52 -14.56
CA GLU A 59 4.25 16.94 -14.53
C GLU A 59 5.68 17.05 -13.97
N GLN A 60 6.52 17.91 -14.55
CA GLN A 60 7.88 18.12 -14.10
C GLN A 60 7.91 18.42 -12.59
N GLY A 61 8.74 17.69 -11.85
CA GLY A 61 8.82 17.79 -10.39
C GLY A 61 7.70 17.10 -9.62
N LYS A 62 6.77 16.40 -10.28
CA LYS A 62 5.76 15.56 -9.63
C LYS A 62 6.08 14.07 -9.81
N THR A 63 5.87 13.31 -8.74
CA THR A 63 6.04 11.84 -8.74
C THR A 63 4.75 11.10 -9.12
N ILE A 64 3.61 11.78 -9.10
CA ILE A 64 2.29 11.18 -9.38
C ILE A 64 2.04 11.25 -10.90
N PRO A 65 1.71 10.12 -11.55
CA PRO A 65 1.41 10.11 -12.97
C PRO A 65 0.05 10.77 -13.24
N LEU A 66 0.00 11.61 -14.28
CA LEU A 66 -1.22 12.24 -14.79
C LEU A 66 -2.03 11.29 -15.68
N ALA A 67 -1.35 10.44 -16.44
CA ALA A 67 -1.95 9.49 -17.36
C ALA A 67 -0.98 8.34 -17.63
N VAL A 68 -1.54 7.18 -18.01
CA VAL A 68 -0.83 5.97 -18.39
C VAL A 68 -1.43 5.45 -19.68
N ASP A 69 -0.62 5.25 -20.72
CA ASP A 69 -1.06 4.67 -21.99
C ASP A 69 0.16 4.19 -22.81
N ASP A 70 -0.09 3.63 -23.99
CA ASP A 70 0.93 3.33 -24.99
C ASP A 70 1.81 4.55 -25.25
N CYS A 71 3.13 4.34 -25.26
CA CYS A 71 4.10 5.42 -25.36
C CYS A 71 3.90 6.32 -26.59
N THR A 72 3.52 5.73 -27.73
CA THR A 72 3.25 6.49 -28.96
C THR A 72 2.05 7.41 -28.81
N ARG A 73 0.95 6.89 -28.24
CA ARG A 73 -0.27 7.66 -28.03
C ARG A 73 -0.08 8.73 -26.96
N LEU A 74 0.61 8.40 -25.88
CA LEU A 74 0.88 9.34 -24.80
C LEU A 74 1.81 10.49 -25.25
N LYS A 75 2.81 10.18 -26.08
CA LYS A 75 3.66 11.19 -26.73
C LYS A 75 2.85 12.09 -27.66
N ALA A 76 1.98 11.52 -28.49
CA ALA A 76 1.12 12.31 -29.37
C ALA A 76 0.18 13.23 -28.58
N ALA A 77 -0.46 12.72 -27.52
CA ALA A 77 -1.39 13.48 -26.69
C ALA A 77 -0.74 14.60 -25.88
N ASN A 78 0.57 14.52 -25.62
CA ASN A 78 1.31 15.53 -24.84
C ASN A 78 2.39 16.25 -25.66
N ALA A 79 2.38 16.13 -26.99
CA ALA A 79 3.43 16.66 -27.87
C ALA A 79 3.65 18.17 -27.72
N GLU A 80 2.58 18.92 -27.44
CA GLU A 80 2.58 20.38 -27.31
C GLU A 80 2.64 20.85 -25.84
N ARG A 81 2.61 19.92 -24.88
CA ARG A 81 2.57 20.25 -23.45
C ARG A 81 3.99 20.34 -22.89
N ALA A 82 4.50 21.56 -22.80
CA ALA A 82 5.75 21.84 -22.09
C ALA A 82 5.63 21.46 -20.61
N GLY A 83 6.70 20.93 -20.02
CA GLY A 83 6.72 20.53 -18.61
C GLY A 83 6.12 19.16 -18.32
N ILE A 84 5.76 18.36 -19.34
CA ILE A 84 5.35 16.97 -19.17
C ILE A 84 6.52 16.02 -19.48
N GLU A 85 6.93 15.23 -18.50
CA GLU A 85 7.92 14.17 -18.66
C GLU A 85 7.21 12.84 -18.90
N ILE A 86 7.61 12.11 -19.94
CA ILE A 86 7.07 10.78 -20.25
C ILE A 86 8.13 9.74 -19.90
N ARG A 87 7.82 8.82 -18.99
CA ARG A 87 8.72 7.73 -18.58
C ARG A 87 8.10 6.36 -18.85
N PRO A 88 8.89 5.39 -19.33
CA PRO A 88 8.42 4.02 -19.48
C PRO A 88 8.19 3.38 -18.10
N ARG A 89 7.13 2.58 -18.00
CA ARG A 89 6.76 1.83 -16.79
C ARG A 89 6.30 0.43 -17.20
N THR A 90 6.65 -0.57 -16.40
CA THR A 90 6.23 -1.94 -16.68
C THR A 90 4.96 -2.25 -15.89
N PHE A 91 3.88 -2.52 -16.61
CA PHE A 91 2.62 -2.95 -16.04
C PHE A 91 2.53 -4.47 -16.11
N VAL A 92 2.35 -5.07 -14.94
CA VAL A 92 2.26 -6.51 -14.79
C VAL A 92 0.83 -6.85 -14.41
N THR A 93 0.18 -7.65 -15.25
CA THR A 93 -1.15 -8.19 -14.97
C THR A 93 -1.03 -9.65 -14.55
N PHE A 94 -1.79 -10.01 -13.53
CA PHE A 94 -1.82 -11.37 -13.00
C PHE A 94 -3.23 -11.70 -12.52
N THR A 95 -3.51 -13.00 -12.48
CA THR A 95 -4.74 -13.54 -11.91
C THR A 95 -4.46 -14.20 -10.58
N TYR A 96 -5.36 -14.04 -9.62
CA TYR A 96 -5.24 -14.68 -8.31
C TYR A 96 -6.59 -15.17 -7.81
N ARG A 97 -6.55 -16.22 -6.99
CA ARG A 97 -7.71 -16.66 -6.21
C ARG A 97 -7.74 -15.86 -4.91
N SER A 98 -8.78 -15.07 -4.75
CA SER A 98 -8.94 -14.19 -3.59
C SER A 98 -9.26 -15.02 -2.34
N PRO A 99 -8.56 -14.79 -1.21
CA PRO A 99 -8.87 -15.47 0.03
C PRO A 99 -10.14 -14.91 0.72
N ALA A 100 -10.71 -13.81 0.22
CA ALA A 100 -11.91 -13.18 0.79
C ALA A 100 -13.22 -13.87 0.33
N ASP A 101 -13.26 -14.32 -0.93
CA ASP A 101 -14.46 -14.85 -1.59
C ASP A 101 -14.21 -16.14 -2.38
N ASP A 102 -12.96 -16.62 -2.39
CA ASP A 102 -12.51 -17.84 -3.08
C ASP A 102 -12.70 -17.81 -4.61
N ARG A 103 -12.87 -16.62 -5.19
CA ARG A 103 -13.04 -16.42 -6.64
C ARG A 103 -11.75 -15.95 -7.32
N THR A 104 -11.71 -16.09 -8.65
CA THR A 104 -10.58 -15.61 -9.46
C THR A 104 -10.77 -14.15 -9.81
N HIS A 105 -9.76 -13.34 -9.53
CA HIS A 105 -9.72 -11.90 -9.82
C HIS A 105 -8.48 -11.57 -10.65
N THR A 106 -8.57 -10.47 -11.41
CA THR A 106 -7.46 -9.94 -12.21
C THR A 106 -6.98 -8.65 -11.58
N ALA A 107 -5.68 -8.53 -11.34
CA ALA A 107 -5.05 -7.31 -10.86
C ALA A 107 -3.92 -6.89 -11.80
N SER A 108 -3.65 -5.59 -11.80
CA SER A 108 -2.51 -4.99 -12.47
C SER A 108 -1.74 -4.14 -11.48
N MET A 109 -0.42 -4.27 -11.48
CA MET A 109 0.46 -3.42 -10.68
C MET A 109 1.51 -2.76 -11.55
N VAL A 110 1.91 -1.56 -11.16
CA VAL A 110 3.06 -0.88 -11.75
C VAL A 110 4.29 -1.43 -11.05
N ARG A 111 5.20 -2.01 -11.83
CA ARG A 111 6.53 -2.33 -11.36
C ARG A 111 7.48 -1.34 -11.99
N ASP A 112 7.97 -0.43 -11.15
CA ASP A 112 9.06 0.45 -11.53
C ASP A 112 10.28 -0.46 -11.78
N LEU A 113 10.96 -0.26 -12.91
CA LEU A 113 12.09 -1.07 -13.37
C LEU A 113 13.31 -1.09 -12.41
N ASP A 114 13.18 -0.44 -11.25
CA ASP A 114 14.19 -0.32 -10.21
C ASP A 114 14.15 -1.44 -9.16
N ASP A 115 13.25 -2.42 -9.29
CA ASP A 115 13.41 -3.74 -8.64
C ASP A 115 14.48 -4.58 -9.38
N ALA A 116 15.71 -4.06 -9.39
CA ALA A 116 16.97 -4.75 -9.69
C ALA A 116 17.08 -5.46 -11.06
N GLY A 117 16.64 -4.82 -12.16
CA GLY A 117 17.04 -5.23 -13.51
C GLY A 117 16.67 -6.67 -13.91
N ARG A 118 15.75 -7.32 -13.20
CA ARG A 118 15.30 -8.66 -13.54
C ARG A 118 14.20 -8.57 -14.59
N PRO A 119 14.40 -9.12 -15.79
CA PRO A 119 13.34 -9.17 -16.80
C PRO A 119 12.17 -9.98 -16.23
N VAL A 120 11.01 -9.35 -16.14
CA VAL A 120 9.77 -10.01 -15.76
C VAL A 120 9.05 -10.40 -17.04
N ALA A 121 8.77 -11.69 -17.20
CA ALA A 121 8.05 -12.23 -18.36
C ALA A 121 6.71 -12.84 -17.94
N ALA A 122 5.80 -13.03 -18.91
CA ALA A 122 4.64 -13.89 -18.70
C ALA A 122 5.11 -15.29 -18.24
N GLY A 123 4.39 -15.89 -17.30
CA GLY A 123 4.79 -17.14 -16.63
C GLY A 123 5.74 -16.96 -15.45
N SER A 124 6.28 -15.75 -15.22
CA SER A 124 7.05 -15.47 -14.01
C SER A 124 6.14 -15.46 -12.78
N ARG A 125 6.66 -15.91 -11.64
CA ARG A 125 5.94 -15.87 -10.36
C ARG A 125 6.37 -14.67 -9.53
N ILE A 126 5.40 -13.96 -8.98
CA ILE A 126 5.59 -12.85 -8.03
C ILE A 126 4.89 -13.17 -6.73
N THR A 127 5.44 -12.63 -5.64
CA THR A 127 4.80 -12.69 -4.33
C THR A 127 3.93 -11.45 -4.18
N VAL A 128 2.67 -11.63 -3.80
CA VAL A 128 1.72 -10.54 -3.51
C VAL A 128 1.02 -10.80 -2.19
N ARG A 129 0.58 -9.74 -1.51
CA ARG A 129 -0.21 -9.81 -0.28
C ARG A 129 -1.66 -9.49 -0.62
N LEU A 130 -2.53 -10.49 -0.57
CA LEU A 130 -3.94 -10.39 -0.93
C LEU A 130 -4.79 -10.13 0.32
N SER A 131 -5.76 -9.23 0.23
CA SER A 131 -6.68 -8.97 1.35
C SER A 131 -7.65 -10.14 1.55
N ARG A 132 -7.86 -10.53 2.80
CA ARG A 132 -8.87 -11.50 3.25
C ARG A 132 -10.25 -10.88 3.43
N ARG A 133 -10.38 -9.57 3.27
CA ARG A 133 -11.65 -8.84 3.46
C ARG A 133 -12.21 -8.24 2.19
N ASP A 134 -11.33 -7.80 1.31
CA ASP A 134 -11.70 -7.14 0.06
C ASP A 134 -11.03 -7.89 -1.09
N PRO A 135 -11.80 -8.52 -1.98
CA PRO A 135 -11.25 -9.31 -3.07
C PRO A 135 -10.42 -8.49 -4.05
N ASN A 136 -10.62 -7.16 -4.13
CA ASN A 136 -9.93 -6.28 -5.07
C ASN A 136 -8.69 -5.61 -4.48
N LEU A 137 -8.45 -5.78 -3.18
CA LEU A 137 -7.34 -5.13 -2.50
C LEU A 137 -6.14 -6.07 -2.41
N PHE A 138 -5.02 -5.65 -2.99
CA PHE A 138 -3.74 -6.34 -2.87
C PHE A 138 -2.61 -5.34 -2.57
N ARG A 139 -1.48 -5.85 -2.09
CA ARG A 139 -0.25 -5.09 -1.89
C ARG A 139 0.90 -5.84 -2.53
N ALA A 140 1.73 -5.10 -3.28
CA ALA A 140 3.06 -5.57 -3.63
C ALA A 140 3.93 -5.61 -2.35
N PRO A 141 4.91 -6.53 -2.27
CA PRO A 141 5.89 -6.57 -1.18
C PRO A 141 6.71 -5.29 -1.09
#